data_AF-A0A7V2SL39-F1
#
_entry.id   AF-A0A7V2SL39-F1
#
_cell.length_a   1.000
_cell.length_b   1.000
_cell.length_c   1.000
_cell.angle_alpha   90.00
_cell.angle_beta   90.00
_cell.angle_gamma   90.00
#
_symmetry.space_group_name_H-M   'P 1'
#
loop_
_entity.id
_entity.type
_entity.pdbx_description
1 polymer ?
#
loop_
_entity_poly.entity_id
_entity_poly.type
_entity_poly.pdbx_seq_one_letter_code
_entity_poly.pdbx_strand_id
1 'polypeptide(L)' 'MTRQSKSGTPSQRMLRVGELVRHALSSFLMRGEVQDPVLEGAMITVPEVRMTHDLKLANVYIMPLGGD' A
#
# COMPACT_ATOMS: atom_id res chain seq x y z
N MET A 1 25.22 13.86 13.31
CA MET A 1 24.01 13.87 14.17
C MET A 1 22.92 13.06 13.47
N THR A 2 22.84 11.77 13.75
CA THR A 2 21.86 10.86 13.15
C THR A 2 20.52 11.10 13.83
N ARG A 3 19.60 11.83 13.16
CA ARG A 3 18.20 11.94 13.64
C ARG A 3 17.53 10.59 13.45
N GLN A 4 17.64 9.74 14.46
CA GLN A 4 16.83 8.56 14.63
C GLN A 4 15.39 9.06 14.83
N SER A 5 14.58 8.99 13.76
CA SER A 5 13.16 9.32 13.84
C SER A 5 12.51 8.34 14.83
N LYS A 6 12.04 8.88 15.96
CA LYS A 6 11.29 8.13 16.96
C LYS A 6 10.22 7.31 16.24
N SER A 7 10.22 6.00 16.52
CA SER A 7 9.15 5.06 16.22
C SER A 7 7.88 5.44 16.98
N GLY A 8 7.30 6.57 16.59
CA GLY A 8 6.11 7.18 17.14
C GLY A 8 5.03 7.18 16.08
N THR A 9 3.81 6.89 16.53
CA THR A 9 2.55 6.82 15.80
C THR A 9 2.54 7.59 14.47
N PRO A 10 2.06 6.98 13.36
CA PRO A 10 2.01 7.63 12.06
C PRO A 10 1.37 9.02 12.14
N SER A 11 1.99 10.01 11.50
CA SER A 11 1.39 11.34 11.45
C SER A 11 0.07 11.30 10.67
N GLN A 12 -0.85 12.21 10.99
CA GLN A 12 -2.08 12.42 10.22
C GLN A 12 -1.82 12.54 8.71
N ARG A 13 -0.73 13.22 8.33
CA ARG A 13 -0.32 13.34 6.93
C ARG A 13 0.08 11.98 6.34
N MET A 14 0.82 11.15 7.08
CA MET A 14 1.17 9.80 6.64
C MET A 14 -0.06 8.92 6.47
N LEU A 15 -1.01 8.97 7.40
CA LEU A 15 -2.26 8.22 7.31
C LEU A 15 -3.08 8.65 6.10
N ARG A 16 -3.22 9.96 5.89
CA ARG A 16 -3.93 10.51 4.74
C ARG A 16 -3.29 10.09 3.42
N VAL A 17 -1.96 10.21 3.31
CA VAL A 17 -1.25 9.84 2.08
C VAL A 17 -1.31 8.33 1.87
N GLY A 18 -1.14 7.53 2.93
CA GLY A 18 -1.27 6.08 2.88
C GLY A 18 -2.64 5.64 2.37
N GLU A 19 -3.72 6.27 2.85
CA GLU A 19 -5.08 5.96 2.39
C GLU A 19 -5.31 6.37 0.93
N LEU A 20 -4.77 7.51 0.49
CA LEU A 20 -4.85 7.93 -0.92
C LEU A 20 -4.14 6.91 -1.82
N VAL A 21 -2.94 6.46 -1.43
CA VAL A 21 -2.18 5.43 -2.15
C VAL A 21 -2.95 4.10 -2.13
N ARG A 22 -3.50 3.69 -0.98
CA ARG A 22 -4.30 2.47 -0.83
C ARG A 22 -5.49 2.48 -1.78
N HIS A 23 -6.26 3.56 -1.81
CA HIS A 23 -7.44 3.69 -2.65
C HIS A 23 -7.07 3.66 -4.15
N ALA A 24 -6.04 4.39 -4.55
CA ALA A 24 -5.57 4.40 -5.93
C ALA A 24 -5.10 3.02 -6.40
N LEU A 25 -4.26 2.35 -5.60
CA LEU A 25 -3.76 1.00 -5.90
C LEU A 25 -4.87 -0.05 -5.91
N SER A 26 -5.78 -0.01 -4.93
CA SER A 26 -6.94 -0.91 -4.89
C SER A 26 -7.79 -0.76 -6.15
N SER A 27 -8.07 0.48 -6.56
CA SER A 27 -8.87 0.76 -7.76
C SER A 27 -8.15 0.33 -9.04
N PHE A 28 -6.83 0.49 -9.09
CA PHE A 28 -5.99 0.07 -10.21
C PHE A 28 -5.95 -1.46 -10.35
N LEU A 29 -5.68 -2.18 -9.25
CA LEU A 29 -5.61 -3.64 -9.25
C LEU A 29 -6.96 -4.29 -9.58
N MET A 30 -8.08 -3.73 -9.09
CA MET A 30 -9.42 -4.25 -9.39
C MET A 30 -9.81 -4.17 -10.87
N ARG A 31 -9.22 -3.25 -11.65
CA ARG A 31 -9.48 -3.15 -13.09
C ARG A 31 -8.75 -4.21 -13.91
N GLY A 32 -7.81 -4.95 -13.31
CA GLY A 32 -7.07 -6.01 -14.02
C GLY A 32 -6.12 -5.47 -15.09
N GLU A 33 -5.67 -4.22 -14.98
CA GLU A 33 -4.72 -3.60 -15.93
C GLU A 33 -3.27 -4.10 -15.76
N VAL A 34 -3.04 -5.03 -14.82
CA VAL A 34 -1.72 -5.60 -14.53
C VAL A 34 -1.54 -6.90 -15.32
N GLN A 35 -0.59 -6.88 -16.25
CA GLN A 35 -0.17 -8.05 -17.01
C GLN A 35 0.90 -8.80 -16.21
N ASP A 36 0.45 -9.62 -15.25
CA ASP A 36 1.32 -10.52 -14.49
C ASP A 36 0.64 -11.89 -14.41
N PRO A 37 1.25 -12.97 -14.90
CA PRO A 37 0.68 -14.31 -14.87
C PRO A 37 0.26 -14.80 -13.47
N VAL A 38 0.87 -14.28 -12.41
CA VAL A 38 0.53 -14.63 -11.02
C VAL A 38 -0.70 -13.87 -10.52
N LEU A 39 -0.99 -12.72 -11.13
CA LEU A 39 -2.10 -11.83 -10.77
C LEU A 39 -3.29 -11.96 -11.74
N GLU A 40 -3.08 -12.58 -12.90
CA GLU A 40 -4.10 -12.84 -13.91
C GLU A 40 -5.27 -13.66 -13.35
N GLY A 41 -6.47 -13.06 -13.35
CA GLY A 41 -7.69 -13.68 -12.85
C GLY A 41 -7.83 -13.70 -11.32
N ALA A 42 -6.81 -13.29 -10.56
CA ALA A 42 -6.88 -13.19 -9.11
C ALA A 42 -7.48 -11.84 -8.69
N MET A 43 -8.52 -11.87 -7.84
CA MET A 43 -9.05 -10.67 -7.21
C MET A 43 -8.09 -10.23 -6.09
N ILE A 44 -7.34 -9.15 -6.29
CA ILE A 44 -6.34 -8.69 -5.30
C ILE A 44 -6.90 -7.55 -4.46
N THR A 45 -6.61 -7.57 -3.16
CA THR A 45 -6.96 -6.50 -2.23
C THR A 45 -5.73 -5.89 -1.58
N VAL A 46 -5.85 -4.61 -1.20
CA VAL A 46 -4.79 -3.83 -0.54
C VAL A 46 -5.24 -3.49 0.90
N PRO A 47 -5.00 -4.37 1.88
CA PRO A 47 -5.41 -4.14 3.27
C PRO A 47 -4.64 -3.02 3.97
N GLU A 48 -3.35 -2.86 3.66
CA GLU A 48 -2.50 -1.94 4.40
C GLU A 48 -1.43 -1.27 3.52
N VAL A 49 -1.23 0.03 3.73
CA VAL A 49 -0.12 0.81 3.16
C VAL A 49 0.61 1.54 4.28
N ARG A 50 1.92 1.28 4.40
CA ARG A 50 2.79 1.94 5.37
C ARG A 50 3.72 2.92 4.66
N MET A 51 3.48 4.21 4.88
CA MET A 51 4.36 5.27 4.38
C MET A 51 5.60 5.44 5.26
N THR A 52 6.73 5.76 4.65
CA THR A 52 7.89 6.29 5.39
C THR A 52 7.62 7.71 5.91
N HIS A 53 8.37 8.14 6.93
CA HIS A 53 8.18 9.48 7.54
C HIS A 53 8.43 10.64 6.56
N ASP A 54 9.27 10.43 5.55
CA ASP A 54 9.53 11.40 4.49
C ASP A 54 8.55 11.30 3.31
N LEU A 55 7.59 10.36 3.37
CA LEU A 55 6.53 10.11 2.38
C LEU A 55 7.04 9.76 0.97
N LYS A 56 8.33 9.43 0.84
CA LYS A 56 8.93 9.08 -0.46
C LYS A 56 8.77 7.63 -0.82
N LEU A 57 8.69 6.76 0.19
CA LEU A 57 8.54 5.32 0.01
C LEU A 57 7.28 4.84 0.73
N ALA A 58 6.71 3.76 0.22
CA ALA A 58 5.54 3.10 0.78
C ALA A 58 5.73 1.59 0.69
N ASN A 59 5.53 0.89 1.80
CA ASN A 59 5.36 -0.56 1.79
C ASN A 59 3.88 -0.87 1.66
N VAL A 60 3.51 -1.58 0.60
CA VAL A 60 2.13 -1.95 0.28
C VAL A 60 1.97 -3.44 0.55
N TYR A 61 1.03 -3.80 1.40
CA TYR A 61 0.66 -5.20 1.65
C TYR A 61 -0.56 -5.52 0.81
N ILE A 62 -0.51 -6.66 0.12
CA ILE A 62 -1.58 -7.16 -0.75
C ILE A 62 -1.93 -8.60 -0.39
N MET A 63 -3.17 -8.99 -0.69
CA MET A 63 -3.64 -10.35 -0.51
C MET A 63 -4.66 -10.72 -1.60
N PRO A 64 -4.58 -11.93 -2.18
CA PRO A 64 -5.61 -12.45 -3.07
C PRO A 64 -6.87 -12.79 -2.27
N LEU A 65 -8.03 -12.44 -2.85
CA LEU A 65 -9.35 -12.70 -2.31
C LEU A 65 -9.69 -14.17 -2.61
N GLY A 66 -9.42 -15.04 -1.64
CA GLY A 66 -9.54 -16.49 -1.81
C GLY A 66 -8.60 -17.30 -0.92
N GLY A 67 -7.46 -16.72 -0.51
CA GLY A 67 -6.58 -17.34 0.49
C GLY A 67 -5.58 -18.38 -0.02
N ASP A 68 -5.28 -18.42 -1.32
CA ASP A 68 -4.21 -19.22 -1.93
C ASP A 68 -3.25 -18.34 -2.74
#